data_AF-X0UJD3-F1
#
_entry.id   AF-X0UJD3-F1
#
_cell.length_a   1.000
_cell.length_b   1.000
_cell.length_c   1.000
_cell.angle_alpha   90.00
_cell.angle_beta   90.00
_cell.angle_gamma   90.00
#
_symmetry.space_group_name_H-M   'P 1'
#
loop_
_entity.id
_entity.type
_entity.pdbx_description
1 polymer ?
#
loop_
_entity_poly.entity_id
_entity_poly.type
_entity_poly.pdbx_seq_one_letter_code
_entity_poly.pdbx_strand_id
1 'polypeptide(L)'
;MSAGDKAIILAQVENKSRGKRQVLMALGIPKSSYYRWRQGQPDSGNRKRPWNRITPEEENKVLAVARESPELSSRQLSAWITDNEGFAISESTVYRMLRREG
;
A
#
# COMPACT_ATOMS: atom_id res chain seq x y z
N MET A 1 -6.66 -21.42 3.70
CA MET A 1 -6.91 -21.15 2.27
C MET A 1 -5.87 -20.21 1.73
N SER A 2 -5.14 -20.67 0.73
CA SER A 2 -4.17 -19.89 -0.02
C SER A 2 -4.85 -18.78 -0.83
N ALA A 3 -4.07 -17.84 -1.37
CA ALA A 3 -4.60 -16.83 -2.28
C ALA A 3 -5.16 -17.45 -3.58
N GLY A 4 -4.53 -18.54 -4.07
CA GLY A 4 -4.99 -19.28 -5.24
C GLY A 4 -6.33 -19.96 -5.00
N ASP A 5 -6.52 -20.62 -3.85
CA ASP A 5 -7.77 -21.31 -3.51
C ASP A 5 -8.95 -20.32 -3.51
N LYS A 6 -8.73 -19.12 -2.95
CA LYS A 6 -9.75 -18.06 -2.90
C LYS A 6 -10.13 -17.57 -4.29
N ALA A 7 -9.17 -17.45 -5.21
CA ALA A 7 -9.43 -17.00 -6.58
C ALA A 7 -10.28 -18.02 -7.36
N ILE A 8 -9.97 -19.30 -7.22
CA ILE A 8 -10.74 -20.39 -7.85
C ILE A 8 -12.18 -20.40 -7.34
N ILE A 9 -12.37 -20.30 -6.03
CA ILE A 9 -13.69 -20.24 -5.39
C ILE A 9 -14.48 -19.01 -5.88
N LEU A 10 -13.84 -17.85 -5.94
CA LEU A 10 -14.49 -16.63 -6.43
C LEU A 10 -14.95 -16.80 -7.89
N ALA A 11 -14.10 -17.29 -8.78
CA ALA A 11 -14.44 -17.54 -10.18
C ALA A 11 -15.60 -18.55 -10.31
N GLN A 12 -15.57 -19.63 -9.55
CA GLN A 12 -16.62 -20.65 -9.53
C GLN A 12 -17.98 -20.09 -9.09
N VAL A 13 -18.00 -19.23 -8.06
CA VAL A 13 -19.22 -18.61 -7.54
C VAL A 13 -19.72 -17.48 -8.45
N GLU A 14 -18.83 -16.72 -9.08
CA GLU A 14 -19.19 -15.65 -10.03
C GLU A 14 -19.78 -16.19 -11.34
N ASN A 15 -19.31 -17.34 -11.84
CA ASN A 15 -19.85 -18.00 -13.03
C ASN A 15 -21.29 -18.51 -12.88
N LYS A 16 -21.85 -18.51 -11.66
CA LYS A 16 -23.25 -18.87 -11.40
C LYS A 16 -24.08 -17.59 -11.25
N SER A 17 -24.88 -17.28 -12.28
CA SER A 17 -25.75 -16.09 -12.31
C SER A 17 -26.88 -16.12 -11.26
N ARG A 18 -27.28 -17.31 -10.81
CA ARG A 18 -28.27 -17.53 -9.73
C ARG A 18 -27.76 -18.60 -8.76
N GLY A 19 -28.23 -18.55 -7.51
CA GLY A 19 -27.91 -19.59 -6.52
C GLY A 19 -26.56 -19.45 -5.80
N LYS A 20 -25.88 -18.29 -5.88
CA LYS A 20 -24.60 -18.04 -5.17
C LYS A 20 -24.63 -18.46 -3.70
N ARG A 21 -25.75 -18.23 -3.01
CA ARG A 21 -25.93 -18.63 -1.60
C ARG A 21 -25.88 -20.15 -1.40
N GLN A 22 -26.48 -20.93 -2.30
CA GLN A 22 -26.47 -22.39 -2.24
C GLN A 22 -25.07 -22.95 -2.53
N VAL A 23 -24.38 -22.37 -3.53
CA VAL A 23 -22.99 -22.75 -3.84
C VAL A 23 -22.06 -22.47 -2.67
N LEU A 24 -22.18 -21.30 -2.03
CA LEU A 24 -21.39 -20.97 -0.85
C LEU A 24 -21.68 -21.89 0.33
N MET A 25 -22.95 -22.28 0.55
CA MET A 25 -23.31 -23.27 1.56
C MET A 25 -22.69 -24.64 1.26
N ALA A 26 -22.76 -25.12 0.02
CA ALA A 26 -22.16 -26.40 -0.39
C ALA A 26 -20.63 -26.40 -0.25
N LEU A 27 -19.99 -25.25 -0.46
CA LEU A 27 -18.54 -25.08 -0.25
C LEU A 27 -18.15 -24.86 1.22
N GLY A 28 -19.13 -24.75 2.14
CA GLY A 28 -18.86 -24.44 3.55
C GLY A 28 -18.33 -23.03 3.80
N ILE A 29 -18.58 -22.09 2.88
CA ILE A 29 -18.01 -20.75 2.92
C ILE A 29 -19.07 -19.76 3.44
N PRO A 30 -18.79 -19.07 4.57
CA PRO A 30 -19.66 -18.01 5.03
C PRO A 30 -19.84 -16.92 3.98
N LYS A 31 -21.07 -16.44 3.79
CA LYS A 31 -21.40 -15.35 2.85
C LYS A 31 -20.51 -14.12 3.09
N SER A 32 -20.25 -13.77 4.35
CA SER A 32 -19.38 -12.65 4.74
C SER A 32 -17.94 -12.84 4.25
N SER A 33 -17.38 -14.04 4.35
CA SER A 33 -16.03 -14.37 3.85
C SER A 33 -15.95 -14.21 2.33
N TYR A 34 -16.93 -14.72 1.60
CA TYR A 34 -17.00 -14.57 0.14
C TYR A 34 -17.03 -13.10 -0.29
N TYR A 35 -17.92 -12.29 0.27
CA TYR A 35 -17.97 -10.87 -0.11
C TYR A 35 -16.72 -10.11 0.33
N ARG A 36 -16.11 -10.43 1.47
CA ARG A 36 -14.82 -9.84 1.87
C ARG A 36 -13.71 -10.17 0.87
N TRP A 37 -13.64 -11.41 0.37
CA TRP A 37 -12.64 -11.78 -0.64
C TRP A 37 -12.93 -11.13 -1.98
N ARG A 38 -14.20 -11.04 -2.37
CA ARG A 38 -14.65 -10.33 -3.59
C ARG A 38 -14.26 -8.85 -3.58
N GLN A 39 -14.40 -8.17 -2.43
CA GLN A 39 -13.99 -6.77 -2.26
C GLN A 39 -12.47 -6.60 -2.14
N GLY A 40 -11.76 -7.64 -1.72
CA GLY A 40 -10.31 -7.65 -1.53
C GLY A 40 -9.50 -8.17 -2.71
N GLN A 41 -10.13 -8.50 -3.85
CA GLN A 41 -9.38 -8.81 -5.08
C GLN A 41 -8.59 -7.56 -5.51
N PRO A 42 -7.38 -7.74 -6.08
CA PRO A 42 -6.52 -6.63 -6.51
C PRO A 42 -7.18 -5.71 -7.56
N ASP A 43 -8.27 -6.16 -8.17
CA ASP A 43 -9.09 -5.40 -9.12
C ASP A 43 -10.18 -4.53 -8.45
N SER A 44 -10.25 -4.50 -7.11
CA SER A 44 -10.88 -3.37 -6.40
C SER A 44 -9.95 -2.17 -6.53
N GLY A 45 -10.05 -1.57 -7.73
CA GLY A 45 -9.23 -0.49 -8.22
C GLY A 45 -8.90 0.53 -7.15
N ASN A 46 -7.62 0.90 -7.13
CA ASN A 46 -7.06 1.89 -6.23
C ASN A 46 -7.22 1.53 -4.74
N ARG A 47 -6.27 0.76 -4.20
CA ARG A 47 -5.63 1.24 -2.97
C ARG A 47 -5.01 2.60 -3.31
N LYS A 48 -5.83 3.66 -3.29
CA LYS A 48 -5.40 5.03 -3.53
C LYS A 48 -4.12 5.23 -2.74
N ARG A 49 -3.01 5.60 -3.40
CA ARG A 49 -1.77 5.95 -2.69
C ARG A 49 -2.21 6.91 -1.58
N PRO A 50 -1.90 6.62 -0.31
CA PRO A 50 -2.16 7.58 0.75
C PRO A 50 -1.60 8.94 0.32
N TRP A 51 -2.34 10.01 0.53
CA TRP A 51 -1.96 11.36 0.06
C TRP A 51 -0.58 11.78 0.59
N ASN A 52 -0.15 11.22 1.72
CA ASN A 52 1.14 11.44 2.37
C ASN A 52 2.23 10.44 1.98
N ARG A 53 1.99 9.58 0.97
CA ARG A 53 2.97 8.62 0.52
C ARG A 53 3.98 9.31 -0.39
N ILE A 54 5.19 9.46 0.13
CA ILE A 54 6.35 9.96 -0.61
C ILE A 54 6.48 9.26 -1.97
N THR A 55 6.60 10.07 -3.01
CA THR A 55 6.80 9.66 -4.39
C THR A 55 8.27 9.27 -4.62
N PRO A 56 8.56 8.46 -5.64
CA PRO A 56 9.95 8.17 -6.00
C PRO A 56 10.77 9.43 -6.30
N GLU A 57 10.14 10.48 -6.85
CA GLU A 57 10.78 11.75 -7.14
C GLU A 57 11.14 12.51 -5.86
N GLU A 58 10.20 12.64 -4.93
CA GLU A 58 10.45 13.23 -3.61
C GLU A 58 11.51 12.45 -2.82
N GLU A 59 11.52 11.11 -2.91
CA GLU A 59 12.55 10.28 -2.30
C GLU A 59 13.94 10.59 -2.87
N ASN A 60 14.06 10.71 -4.19
CA ASN A 60 15.33 11.08 -4.83
C ASN A 60 15.81 12.47 -4.38
N LYS A 61 14.89 13.44 -4.22
CA LYS A 61 15.22 14.77 -3.70
C LYS A 61 15.75 14.69 -2.26
N VAL A 62 15.09 13.94 -1.38
CA VAL A 62 15.54 13.72 0.01
C VAL A 62 16.97 13.17 0.03
N LEU A 63 17.27 12.18 -0.81
CA LEU A 63 18.60 11.58 -0.90
C LEU A 63 19.65 12.52 -1.51
N ALA A 64 19.27 13.38 -2.46
CA ALA A 64 20.17 14.38 -3.02
C ALA A 64 20.59 15.40 -1.95
N VAL A 65 19.63 15.99 -1.23
CA VAL A 65 19.90 16.94 -0.15
C VAL A 65 20.73 16.30 0.97
N ALA A 66 20.43 15.04 1.32
CA ALA A 66 21.22 14.31 2.31
C ALA A 66 22.70 14.13 1.91
N ARG A 67 22.97 13.96 0.61
CA ARG A 67 24.34 13.84 0.08
C ARG A 67 25.05 15.19 0.01
N GLU A 68 24.31 16.27 -0.23
CA GLU A 68 24.84 17.64 -0.26
C GLU A 68 25.15 18.17 1.15
N SER A 69 24.42 17.72 2.17
CA SER A 69 24.56 18.18 3.55
C SER A 69 24.60 17.01 4.55
N PRO A 70 25.66 16.17 4.53
CA PRO A 70 25.78 14.96 5.36
C PRO A 70 25.82 15.23 6.87
N GLU A 71 26.09 16.46 7.29
CA GLU A 71 26.10 16.90 8.68
C GLU A 71 24.70 17.11 9.28
N LEU A 72 23.66 17.21 8.44
CA LEU A 72 22.30 17.41 8.93
C LEU A 72 21.75 16.12 9.55
N SER A 73 21.27 16.23 10.78
CA SER A 73 20.48 15.16 11.39
C SER A 73 19.17 14.93 10.61
N SER A 74 18.55 13.75 10.75
CA SER A 74 17.26 13.46 10.10
C SER A 74 16.17 14.48 10.45
N ARG A 75 16.24 15.06 11.65
CA ARG A 75 15.33 16.13 12.09
C ARG A 75 15.58 17.44 11.34
N GLN A 76 16.85 17.85 11.24
CA GLN A 76 17.23 19.07 10.52
C GLN A 76 16.92 18.93 9.03
N LEU A 77 17.21 17.77 8.44
CA LEU A 77 16.92 17.49 7.04
C LEU A 77 15.41 17.49 6.75
N SER A 78 14.59 16.93 7.65
CA SER A 78 13.12 16.99 7.58
C SER A 78 12.60 18.44 7.60
N ALA A 79 13.13 19.28 8.50
CA ALA A 79 12.76 20.70 8.55
C ALA A 79 13.18 21.44 7.28
N TRP A 80 14.43 21.26 6.85
CA TRP A 80 14.97 21.88 5.64
C TRP A 80 14.16 21.51 4.40
N ILE A 81 13.82 20.23 4.20
CA ILE A 81 12.99 19.79 3.06
C ILE A 81 11.61 20.45 3.10
N THR A 82 10.99 20.51 4.28
CA THR A 82 9.67 21.12 4.45
C THR A 82 9.68 22.60 4.06
N ASP A 83 10.77 23.30 4.34
CA ASP A 83 10.92 24.73 4.06
C ASP A 83 11.33 25.01 2.60
N ASN A 84 12.04 24.10 1.93
CA ASN A 84 12.70 24.37 0.64
C ASN A 84 12.18 23.56 -0.56
N GLU A 85 11.64 22.35 -0.37
CA GLU A 85 11.38 21.40 -1.47
C GLU A 85 9.90 21.29 -1.89
N GLY A 86 9.01 22.04 -1.24
CA GLY A 86 7.58 22.10 -1.58
C GLY A 86 6.77 20.88 -1.14
N PHE A 87 7.32 20.02 -0.29
CA PHE A 87 6.61 18.92 0.36
C PHE A 87 7.11 18.71 1.79
N ALA A 88 6.24 18.20 2.66
CA ALA A 88 6.59 17.90 4.03
C ALA A 88 6.91 16.41 4.21
N ILE A 89 7.94 16.12 4.99
CA ILE A 89 8.32 14.74 5.34
C ILE A 89 8.63 14.67 6.84
N SER A 90 8.23 13.58 7.50
CA SER A 90 8.53 13.39 8.92
C SER A 90 10.01 12.99 9.11
N GLU A 91 10.60 13.44 10.22
CA GLU A 91 11.93 13.00 10.69
C GLU A 91 12.08 11.47 10.63
N SER A 92 11.07 10.74 11.11
CA SER A 92 11.08 9.27 11.11
C SER A 92 11.10 8.65 9.71
N THR A 93 10.54 9.33 8.71
CA THR A 93 10.58 8.87 7.31
C THR A 93 11.94 9.13 6.70
N VAL A 94 12.51 10.31 6.95
CA VAL A 94 13.89 10.63 6.57
C VAL A 94 14.86 9.62 7.16
N TYR A 95 14.78 9.36 8.48
CA TYR A 95 15.61 8.35 9.14
C TYR A 95 15.52 6.97 8.48
N ARG A 96 14.30 6.50 8.16
CA ARG A 96 14.10 5.21 7.49
C ARG A 96 14.67 5.17 6.07
N MET A 97 14.60 6.29 5.34
CA MET A 97 15.17 6.41 4.00
C MET A 97 16.69 6.35 4.06
N LEU A 98 17.30 7.17 4.92
CA LEU A 98 18.76 7.18 5.10
C LEU A 98 19.28 5.81 5.56
N ARG A 99 18.64 5.21 6.56
CA ARG A 99 19.00 3.86 7.04
C ARG A 99 18.87 2.76 5.99
N ARG A 100 18.00 2.93 4.98
CA ARG A 100 17.88 1.98 3.87
C ARG A 100 19.01 2.16 2.84
N GLU A 101 19.50 3.38 2.71
CA GLU A 101 20.57 3.76 1.78
C GLU A 101 21.97 3.46 2.35
N GLY A 102 22.16 3.50 3.68
CA GLY A 102 23.41 3.19 4.37
C GLY A 102 23.26 3.15 5.90
#